data_AF-A0A182H1X7-F1
#
_entry.id   AF-A0A182H1X7-F1
#
_cell.length_a   1.000
_cell.length_b   1.000
_cell.length_c   1.000
_cell.angle_alpha   90.00
_cell.angle_beta   90.00
_cell.angle_gamma   90.00
#
_symmetry.space_group_name_H-M   'P 1'
#
loop_
_entity.id
_entity.type
_entity.pdbx_description
1 polymer ?
#
loop_
_entity_poly.entity_id
_entity_poly.type
_entity_poly.pdbx_seq_one_letter_code
_entity_poly.pdbx_strand_id
1 'polypeptide(L)'
;ILSIIVAAQFGPWNFGPQHGFGRVVRWTLERAPERLPSGDVEAVFSLMDNEITRSMWNYPFRITYRLILREKELHFHIGVYNPSKDLTFSFNLLLHTYLKVPDVRRCQITGLHGCTFIDKTRDGAIYQEGRDVVTINEWTDRIYQHTPQEHIITNVVSGRKMRLQKYNFPDTVVWNPWMDKARECQDFGDDEYPNMICVEAGHVSTPVILLPGTAFEASQILQVNMFHFWEWRNCDIKILSELSVNEFVGTYSVVNLSLLVHYLQYLNVVSKWGTFGVVLDL
;
A
#
# COMPACT_ATOMS: atom_id res chain seq x y z
N ILE A 1 5.13 -6.54 -2.25
CA ILE A 1 4.17 -5.66 -1.54
C ILE A 1 3.80 -4.58 -2.52
N LEU A 2 2.52 -4.43 -2.82
CA LEU A 2 2.01 -3.33 -3.63
C LEU A 2 1.24 -2.40 -2.70
N SER A 3 1.51 -1.10 -2.73
CA SER A 3 0.71 -0.10 -2.01
C SER A 3 0.23 0.92 -3.02
N ILE A 4 -1.09 0.98 -3.20
CA ILE A 4 -1.76 1.91 -4.11
C ILE A 4 -2.33 3.05 -3.27
N ILE A 5 -2.18 4.28 -3.75
CA ILE A 5 -2.71 5.47 -3.07
C ILE A 5 -4.16 5.67 -3.49
N VAL A 6 -5.06 5.53 -2.52
CA VAL A 6 -6.47 5.93 -2.63
C VAL A 6 -6.60 7.31 -2.05
N ALA A 7 -6.86 8.32 -2.89
CA ALA A 7 -6.89 9.72 -2.49
C ALA A 7 -8.13 10.43 -3.05
N ALA A 8 -8.55 11.49 -2.36
CA ALA A 8 -9.79 12.25 -2.56
C ALA A 8 -11.06 11.51 -2.12
N GLN A 9 -11.27 10.26 -2.53
CA GLN A 9 -12.49 9.51 -2.20
C GLN A 9 -12.23 8.01 -2.09
N PHE A 10 -12.64 7.37 -0.99
CA PHE A 10 -12.49 5.92 -0.81
C PHE A 10 -13.68 5.12 -1.37
N GLY A 11 -14.90 5.64 -1.26
CA GLY A 11 -16.14 4.98 -1.71
C GLY A 11 -16.60 5.39 -3.11
N PRO A 12 -17.87 5.09 -3.47
CA PRO A 12 -18.47 5.55 -4.72
C PRO A 12 -18.42 7.07 -4.86
N TRP A 13 -18.30 7.53 -6.10
CA TRP A 13 -18.35 8.93 -6.48
C TRP A 13 -19.21 9.07 -7.74
N ASN A 14 -20.11 10.05 -7.75
CA ASN A 14 -20.90 10.42 -8.92
C ASN A 14 -20.07 10.76 -10.17
N PHE A 15 -18.84 11.25 -10.00
CA PHE A 15 -18.05 11.85 -11.09
C PHE A 15 -16.62 11.29 -11.20
N GLY A 16 -16.27 10.24 -10.46
CA GLY A 16 -14.92 9.70 -10.42
C GLY A 16 -14.92 8.18 -10.22
N PRO A 17 -13.78 7.52 -10.45
CA PRO A 17 -13.67 6.08 -10.25
C PRO A 17 -13.79 5.73 -8.76
N GLN A 18 -14.19 4.48 -8.49
CA GLN A 18 -14.06 3.91 -7.14
C GLN A 18 -12.60 4.03 -6.68
N HIS A 19 -12.40 4.37 -5.41
CA HIS A 19 -11.10 4.64 -4.80
C HIS A 19 -10.35 5.87 -5.35
N GLY A 20 -11.09 6.80 -5.95
CA GLY A 20 -10.59 8.11 -6.31
C GLY A 20 -9.52 8.08 -7.41
N PHE A 21 -8.95 9.25 -7.70
CA PHE A 21 -8.10 9.40 -8.87
C PHE A 21 -6.62 9.10 -8.61
N GLY A 22 -6.17 9.06 -7.34
CA GLY A 22 -4.76 8.95 -6.98
C GLY A 22 -4.02 7.75 -7.60
N ARG A 23 -4.75 6.67 -7.90
CA ARG A 23 -4.23 5.44 -8.53
C ARG A 23 -4.28 5.41 -10.05
N VAL A 24 -5.06 6.28 -10.69
CA VAL A 24 -5.30 6.28 -12.15
C VAL A 24 -4.69 7.48 -12.85
N VAL A 25 -4.14 8.45 -12.11
CA VAL A 25 -3.45 9.60 -12.67
C VAL A 25 -1.93 9.48 -12.48
N ARG A 26 -1.19 10.08 -13.41
CA ARG A 26 0.27 10.02 -13.40
C ARG A 26 0.85 10.96 -12.35
N TRP A 27 1.76 10.43 -11.54
CA TRP A 27 2.55 11.19 -10.59
C TRP A 27 3.84 11.70 -11.24
N THR A 28 4.32 12.85 -10.77
CA THR A 28 5.61 13.43 -11.12
C THR A 28 6.66 12.85 -10.19
N LEU A 29 7.79 12.39 -10.74
CA LEU A 29 8.98 12.04 -9.95
C LEU A 29 9.71 13.34 -9.59
N GLU A 30 9.51 13.84 -8.37
CA GLU A 30 10.19 15.06 -7.89
C GLU A 30 11.65 14.80 -7.54
N ARG A 31 11.94 13.63 -6.96
CA ARG A 31 13.29 13.17 -6.69
C ARG A 31 13.43 11.71 -7.05
N ALA A 32 14.35 11.45 -7.98
CA ALA A 32 14.73 10.11 -8.39
C ALA A 32 15.29 9.28 -7.22
N PRO A 33 15.23 7.95 -7.28
CA PRO A 33 15.84 7.09 -6.28
C PRO A 33 17.29 7.45 -6.01
N GLU A 34 17.58 7.88 -4.78
CA GLU A 34 18.92 8.26 -4.33
C GLU A 34 19.30 7.45 -3.09
N ARG A 35 20.56 7.01 -3.02
CA ARG A 35 21.10 6.37 -1.83
C ARG A 35 21.58 7.44 -0.85
N LEU A 36 21.01 7.42 0.34
CA LEU A 36 21.36 8.31 1.44
C LEU A 36 22.67 7.88 2.12
N PRO A 37 23.33 8.78 2.88
CA PRO A 37 24.52 8.43 3.68
C PRO A 37 24.29 7.28 4.67
N SER A 38 23.05 7.05 5.11
CA SER A 38 22.67 5.91 5.94
C SER A 38 22.70 4.55 5.22
N GLY A 39 22.80 4.55 3.88
CA GLY A 39 22.63 3.37 3.02
C GLY A 39 21.19 3.10 2.60
N ASP A 40 20.21 3.83 3.15
CA ASP A 40 18.81 3.77 2.75
C ASP A 40 18.61 4.36 1.34
N VAL A 41 17.58 3.92 0.62
CA VAL A 41 17.22 4.46 -0.71
C VAL A 41 15.91 5.23 -0.60
N GLU A 42 15.87 6.41 -1.20
CA GLU A 42 14.74 7.32 -1.09
C GLU A 42 14.27 7.81 -2.46
N ALA A 43 12.96 7.90 -2.66
CA ALA A 43 12.34 8.53 -3.82
C ALA A 43 11.15 9.40 -3.41
N VAL A 44 10.91 10.50 -4.12
CA VAL A 44 9.80 11.42 -3.84
C VAL A 44 8.98 11.64 -5.10
N PHE A 45 7.67 11.50 -4.96
CA PHE A 45 6.67 11.73 -5.98
C PHE A 45 5.74 12.85 -5.56
N SER A 46 5.13 13.51 -6.54
CA SER A 46 4.01 14.39 -6.28
C SER A 46 2.90 14.29 -7.32
N LEU A 47 1.73 14.73 -6.90
CA LEU A 47 0.57 14.91 -7.73
C LEU A 47 -0.05 16.26 -7.41
N MET A 48 -0.19 17.09 -8.43
CA MET A 48 -0.88 18.38 -8.35
C MET A 48 -2.17 18.33 -9.14
N ASP A 49 -3.10 19.24 -8.85
CA ASP A 49 -4.30 19.36 -9.64
C ASP A 49 -3.99 19.66 -11.13
N ASN A 50 -4.80 19.09 -12.02
CA ASN A 50 -4.75 19.31 -13.46
C ASN A 50 -6.19 19.26 -14.00
N GLU A 51 -6.37 19.43 -15.31
CA GLU A 51 -7.71 19.44 -15.93
C GLU A 51 -8.51 18.16 -15.64
N ILE A 52 -7.84 16.99 -15.68
CA ILE A 52 -8.47 15.68 -15.42
C ILE A 52 -8.88 15.56 -13.95
N THR A 53 -8.00 15.88 -13.00
CA THR A 53 -8.35 15.77 -11.59
C THR A 53 -9.40 16.80 -11.18
N ARG A 54 -9.37 18.01 -11.77
CA ARG A 54 -10.37 19.06 -11.52
C ARG A 54 -11.75 18.75 -12.09
N SER A 55 -11.85 17.96 -13.16
CA SER A 55 -13.15 17.53 -13.70
C SER A 55 -13.86 16.55 -12.76
N MET A 56 -13.12 15.77 -11.98
CA MET A 56 -13.65 14.88 -10.95
C MET A 56 -13.80 15.61 -9.59
N TRP A 57 -12.78 16.37 -9.20
CA TRP A 57 -12.64 17.02 -7.90
C TRP A 57 -12.04 18.43 -8.06
N ASN A 58 -12.92 19.44 -8.15
CA ASN A 58 -12.49 20.79 -8.48
C ASN A 58 -11.89 21.57 -7.29
N TYR A 59 -10.77 21.09 -6.77
CA TYR A 59 -9.97 21.79 -5.76
C TYR A 59 -8.51 21.90 -6.22
N PRO A 60 -7.82 23.00 -5.90
CA PRO A 60 -6.38 23.03 -6.02
C PRO A 60 -5.77 22.17 -4.90
N PHE A 61 -4.75 21.36 -5.21
CA PHE A 61 -4.11 20.50 -4.22
C PHE A 61 -2.68 20.15 -4.61
N ARG A 62 -1.87 19.73 -3.63
CA ARG A 62 -0.62 19.02 -3.87
C ARG A 62 -0.53 17.84 -2.93
N ILE A 63 -0.33 16.64 -3.48
CA ILE A 63 -0.01 15.43 -2.73
C ILE A 63 1.47 15.13 -2.94
N THR A 64 2.21 14.85 -1.88
CA THR A 64 3.59 14.36 -1.92
C THR A 64 3.63 12.95 -1.37
N TYR A 65 4.40 12.07 -2.01
CA TYR A 65 4.59 10.69 -1.58
C TYR A 65 6.05 10.33 -1.58
N ARG A 66 6.57 10.08 -0.39
CA ARG A 66 7.98 9.81 -0.13
C ARG A 66 8.12 8.36 0.31
N LEU A 67 8.94 7.62 -0.43
CA LEU A 67 9.27 6.23 -0.19
C LEU A 67 10.69 6.13 0.32
N ILE A 68 10.90 5.38 1.41
CA ILE A 68 12.24 5.06 1.91
C ILE A 68 12.35 3.55 2.06
N LEU A 69 13.25 2.96 1.28
CA LEU A 69 13.62 1.56 1.38
C LEU A 69 14.83 1.44 2.30
N ARG A 70 14.64 0.72 3.40
CA ARG A 70 15.68 0.36 4.37
C ARG A 70 15.90 -1.15 4.34
N GLU A 71 16.89 -1.65 5.06
CA GLU A 71 17.24 -3.08 5.03
C GLU A 71 16.06 -4.02 5.38
N LYS A 72 15.26 -3.66 6.39
CA LYS A 72 14.13 -4.49 6.89
C LYS A 72 12.80 -3.76 6.91
N GLU A 73 12.77 -2.53 6.41
CA GLU A 73 11.63 -1.63 6.52
C GLU A 73 11.36 -0.93 5.19
N LEU A 74 10.08 -0.73 4.90
CA LEU A 74 9.62 0.15 3.84
C LEU A 74 8.75 1.23 4.46
N HIS A 75 9.19 2.47 4.33
CA HIS A 75 8.52 3.65 4.88
C HIS A 75 7.77 4.36 3.77
N PHE A 76 6.55 4.74 4.09
CA PHE A 76 5.63 5.46 3.24
C PHE A 76 5.26 6.75 3.99
N HIS A 77 5.63 7.90 3.44
CA HIS A 77 5.18 9.19 3.97
C HIS A 77 4.34 9.87 2.91
N ILE A 78 3.16 10.34 3.29
CA ILE A 78 2.25 11.04 2.40
C ILE A 78 1.84 12.37 3.00
N GLY A 79 1.97 13.44 2.21
CA GLY A 79 1.54 14.78 2.53
C GLY A 79 0.44 15.23 1.59
N VAL A 80 -0.58 15.93 2.09
CA VAL A 80 -1.61 16.59 1.30
C VAL A 80 -1.64 18.05 1.71
N TYR A 81 -1.43 18.95 0.76
CA TYR A 81 -1.42 20.40 0.97
C TYR A 81 -2.59 21.05 0.24
N ASN A 82 -3.26 21.96 0.92
CA ASN A 82 -4.28 22.84 0.34
C ASN A 82 -3.66 24.21 0.00
N PRO A 83 -3.27 24.47 -1.27
CA PRO A 83 -2.72 25.75 -1.69
C PRO A 83 -3.79 26.84 -1.87
N SER A 84 -5.07 26.53 -1.68
CA SER A 84 -6.14 27.52 -1.81
C SER A 84 -5.97 28.66 -0.80
N LYS A 85 -6.50 29.83 -1.14
CA LYS A 85 -6.54 31.00 -0.24
C LYS A 85 -7.82 31.06 0.60
N ASP A 86 -8.89 30.41 0.13
CA ASP A 86 -10.24 30.57 0.66
C ASP A 86 -11.06 29.26 0.67
N LEU A 87 -10.73 28.30 -0.21
CA LEU A 87 -11.46 27.04 -0.29
C LEU A 87 -10.95 26.00 0.70
N THR A 88 -11.82 25.57 1.61
CA THR A 88 -11.65 24.33 2.38
C THR A 88 -12.07 23.14 1.52
N PHE A 89 -11.34 22.03 1.61
CA PHE A 89 -11.77 20.76 1.02
C PHE A 89 -11.71 19.63 2.03
N SER A 90 -12.44 18.56 1.75
CA SER A 90 -12.34 17.31 2.50
C SER A 90 -11.93 16.15 1.59
N PHE A 91 -11.18 15.21 2.13
CA PHE A 91 -10.71 14.04 1.37
C PHE A 91 -10.62 12.80 2.24
N ASN A 92 -10.73 11.63 1.61
CA ASN A 92 -10.22 10.38 2.20
C ASN A 92 -8.82 10.07 1.67
N LEU A 93 -8.04 9.36 2.49
CA LEU A 93 -6.72 8.89 2.12
C LEU A 93 -6.48 7.49 2.66
N LEU A 94 -5.97 6.58 1.84
CA LEU A 94 -5.63 5.22 2.25
C LEU A 94 -4.47 4.65 1.42
N LEU A 95 -3.64 3.84 2.08
CA LEU A 95 -2.56 3.07 1.48
C LEU A 95 -3.01 1.62 1.29
N HIS A 96 -3.48 1.29 0.10
CA HIS A 96 -4.07 -0.01 -0.23
C HIS A 96 -2.98 -1.07 -0.38
N THR A 97 -2.55 -1.62 0.75
CA THR A 97 -1.34 -2.43 0.88
C THR A 97 -1.66 -3.92 0.74
N TYR A 98 -1.22 -4.52 -0.37
CA TYR A 98 -1.29 -5.95 -0.64
C TYR A 98 -0.08 -6.68 -0.04
N LEU A 99 -0.35 -7.58 0.91
CA LEU A 99 0.64 -8.46 1.50
C LEU A 99 0.54 -9.85 0.86
N LYS A 100 1.65 -10.34 0.30
CA LYS A 100 1.76 -11.71 -0.21
C LYS A 100 1.84 -12.69 0.94
N VAL A 101 0.96 -13.69 0.92
CA VAL A 101 0.84 -14.74 1.94
C VAL A 101 0.82 -16.11 1.26
N PRO A 102 1.32 -17.19 1.89
CA PRO A 102 1.16 -18.53 1.33
C PRO A 102 -0.30 -19.00 1.33
N ASP A 103 -1.06 -18.63 2.35
CA ASP A 103 -2.48 -18.95 2.49
C ASP A 103 -3.13 -17.97 3.47
N VAL A 104 -4.08 -17.18 2.99
CA VAL A 104 -4.79 -16.14 3.76
C VAL A 104 -5.58 -16.72 4.94
N ARG A 105 -6.01 -17.98 4.84
CA ARG A 105 -6.74 -18.68 5.93
C ARG A 105 -5.87 -18.93 7.15
N ARG A 106 -4.55 -18.89 6.97
CA ARG A 106 -3.54 -19.07 8.03
C ARG A 106 -2.97 -17.74 8.52
N CYS A 107 -3.42 -16.62 7.98
CA CYS A 107 -3.03 -15.29 8.44
C CYS A 107 -3.81 -14.91 9.70
N GLN A 108 -3.11 -14.27 10.62
CA GLN A 108 -3.70 -13.66 11.81
C GLN A 108 -3.26 -12.21 11.88
N ILE A 109 -4.22 -11.32 12.13
CA ILE A 109 -3.98 -9.88 12.35
C ILE A 109 -4.31 -9.56 13.80
N THR A 110 -3.36 -8.94 14.50
CA THR A 110 -3.49 -8.51 15.90
C THR A 110 -3.77 -7.02 16.01
N GLY A 111 -4.23 -6.59 17.19
CA GLY A 111 -4.46 -5.16 17.49
C GLY A 111 -5.80 -4.62 17.00
N LEU A 112 -6.75 -5.51 16.66
CA LEU A 112 -8.12 -5.13 16.25
C LEU A 112 -9.18 -5.53 17.28
N HIS A 113 -8.83 -6.28 18.33
CA HIS A 113 -9.74 -6.62 19.41
C HIS A 113 -10.37 -5.36 20.04
N GLY A 114 -11.67 -5.39 20.26
CA GLY A 114 -12.46 -4.29 20.82
C GLY A 114 -12.74 -3.15 19.84
N CYS A 115 -12.13 -3.14 18.65
CA CYS A 115 -12.38 -2.10 17.65
C CYS A 115 -13.77 -2.28 17.03
N THR A 116 -14.44 -1.15 16.76
CA THR A 116 -15.66 -1.12 15.96
C THR A 116 -15.28 -1.18 14.48
N PHE A 117 -16.03 -1.92 13.67
CA PHE A 117 -15.82 -1.97 12.24
C PHE A 117 -17.13 -1.94 11.44
N ILE A 118 -17.04 -1.37 10.25
CA ILE A 118 -18.08 -1.40 9.21
C ILE A 118 -17.78 -2.58 8.29
N ASP A 119 -18.74 -3.50 8.11
CA ASP A 119 -18.62 -4.63 7.19
C ASP A 119 -19.37 -4.36 5.89
N LYS A 120 -18.65 -4.05 4.81
CA LYS A 120 -19.26 -3.76 3.50
C LYS A 120 -19.86 -5.01 2.84
N THR A 121 -19.50 -6.20 3.29
CA THR A 121 -20.08 -7.47 2.79
C THR A 121 -21.44 -7.77 3.43
N ARG A 122 -21.85 -6.95 4.40
CA ARG A 122 -23.11 -7.03 5.15
C ARG A 122 -23.83 -5.68 5.11
N ASP A 123 -23.93 -5.08 3.93
CA ASP A 123 -24.63 -3.81 3.68
C ASP A 123 -24.16 -2.64 4.57
N GLY A 124 -22.89 -2.65 4.98
CA GLY A 124 -22.32 -1.61 5.85
C GLY A 124 -22.72 -1.71 7.31
N ALA A 125 -23.19 -2.88 7.76
CA ALA A 125 -23.50 -3.13 9.17
C ALA A 125 -22.28 -2.90 10.07
N ILE A 126 -22.54 -2.40 11.28
CA ILE A 126 -21.53 -2.06 12.28
C ILE A 126 -21.44 -3.17 13.32
N TYR A 127 -20.23 -3.61 13.61
CA TYR A 127 -19.92 -4.66 14.58
C TYR A 127 -18.76 -4.24 15.48
N GLN A 128 -18.54 -4.98 16.56
CA GLN A 128 -17.34 -4.88 17.39
C GLN A 128 -16.55 -6.19 17.30
N GLU A 129 -15.24 -6.10 17.10
CA GLU A 129 -14.37 -7.28 17.00
C GLU A 129 -14.10 -7.88 18.38
N GLY A 130 -14.73 -8.99 18.68
CA GLY A 130 -14.55 -9.72 19.94
C GLY A 130 -13.34 -10.66 19.95
N ARG A 131 -12.77 -11.01 18.79
CA ARG A 131 -11.65 -11.95 18.69
C ARG A 131 -10.34 -11.27 19.06
N ASP A 132 -9.43 -12.01 19.69
CA ASP A 132 -8.07 -11.51 19.98
C ASP A 132 -7.24 -11.33 18.69
N VAL A 133 -7.52 -12.17 17.70
CA VAL A 133 -6.89 -12.14 16.38
C VAL A 133 -7.95 -12.24 15.29
N VAL A 134 -7.80 -11.42 14.26
CA VAL A 134 -8.63 -11.48 13.06
C VAL A 134 -8.04 -12.52 12.12
N THR A 135 -8.88 -13.49 11.75
CA THR A 135 -8.63 -14.48 10.70
C THR A 135 -9.61 -14.28 9.55
N ILE A 136 -9.22 -14.74 8.36
CA ILE A 136 -10.00 -14.61 7.11
C ILE A 136 -10.39 -16.00 6.62
N ASN A 137 -11.69 -16.24 6.45
CA ASN A 137 -12.24 -17.51 5.98
C ASN A 137 -13.40 -17.33 4.99
N GLU A 138 -13.66 -16.09 4.58
CA GLU A 138 -14.74 -15.68 3.68
C GLU A 138 -14.37 -14.35 3.01
N TRP A 139 -15.22 -13.90 2.07
CA TRP A 139 -15.14 -12.55 1.52
C TRP A 139 -15.17 -11.52 2.66
N THR A 140 -14.13 -10.70 2.74
CA THR A 140 -13.95 -9.72 3.80
C THR A 140 -13.67 -8.36 3.18
N ASP A 141 -14.45 -7.36 3.58
CA ASP A 141 -14.23 -5.94 3.28
C ASP A 141 -14.67 -5.13 4.51
N ARG A 142 -13.74 -4.96 5.46
CA ARG A 142 -14.02 -4.40 6.79
C ARG A 142 -13.19 -3.15 7.03
N ILE A 143 -13.84 -2.07 7.43
CA ILE A 143 -13.19 -0.83 7.87
C ILE A 143 -13.20 -0.80 9.39
N TYR A 144 -12.08 -1.15 10.04
CA TYR A 144 -11.92 -0.98 11.48
C TYR A 144 -11.60 0.47 11.79
N GLN A 145 -12.39 1.07 12.69
CA GLN A 145 -12.34 2.49 13.01
C GLN A 145 -11.47 2.75 14.25
N HIS A 146 -10.72 3.85 14.24
CA HIS A 146 -9.91 4.31 15.39
C HIS A 146 -9.01 3.21 16.01
N THR A 147 -8.37 2.43 15.15
CA THR A 147 -7.52 1.31 15.57
C THR A 147 -6.19 1.79 16.15
N PRO A 148 -5.51 0.95 16.96
CA PRO A 148 -4.13 1.17 17.36
C PRO A 148 -3.20 1.46 16.18
N GLN A 149 -2.12 2.17 16.45
CA GLN A 149 -1.12 2.55 15.44
C GLN A 149 -0.28 1.36 14.94
N GLU A 150 -0.42 0.17 15.53
CA GLU A 150 0.41 -0.98 15.20
C GLU A 150 -0.43 -2.26 15.06
N HIS A 151 -0.11 -3.03 14.02
CA HIS A 151 -0.65 -4.36 13.77
C HIS A 151 0.47 -5.35 13.45
N ILE A 152 0.39 -6.55 14.01
CA ILE A 152 1.22 -7.68 13.59
C ILE A 152 0.39 -8.62 12.74
N ILE A 153 0.86 -8.88 11.52
CA ILE A 153 0.28 -9.80 10.55
C ILE A 153 1.21 -11.02 10.47
N THR A 154 0.67 -12.21 10.71
CA THR A 154 1.43 -13.47 10.62
C THR A 154 1.27 -14.15 9.26
N ASN A 155 2.16 -15.10 8.98
CA ASN A 155 2.16 -15.90 7.76
C ASN A 155 2.30 -15.08 6.46
N VAL A 156 3.07 -14.01 6.52
CA VAL A 156 3.37 -13.10 5.40
C VAL A 156 4.80 -13.31 4.91
N VAL A 157 5.09 -13.09 3.63
CA VAL A 157 6.46 -13.19 3.08
C VAL A 157 7.10 -14.55 3.43
N SER A 158 6.53 -15.64 2.91
CA SER A 158 7.01 -17.00 3.15
C SER A 158 6.98 -17.43 4.63
N GLY A 159 5.90 -17.09 5.35
CA GLY A 159 5.66 -17.57 6.72
C GLY A 159 6.20 -16.67 7.85
N ARG A 160 6.73 -15.50 7.53
CA ARG A 160 7.25 -14.52 8.50
C ARG A 160 6.12 -13.68 9.12
N LYS A 161 6.50 -12.73 9.98
CA LYS A 161 5.62 -11.71 10.53
C LYS A 161 5.93 -10.35 9.90
N MET A 162 4.89 -9.62 9.54
CA MET A 162 4.95 -8.21 9.14
C MET A 162 4.41 -7.39 10.29
N ARG A 163 5.17 -6.39 10.68
CA ARG A 163 4.70 -5.33 11.55
C ARG A 163 4.32 -4.14 10.67
N LEU A 164 3.06 -3.74 10.75
CA LEU A 164 2.54 -2.52 10.13
C LEU A 164 2.41 -1.48 11.23
N GLN A 165 3.09 -0.35 11.08
CA GLN A 165 2.85 0.82 11.89
C GLN A 165 2.23 1.92 11.04
N LYS A 166 1.36 2.72 11.63
CA LYS A 166 0.69 3.83 10.97
C LYS A 166 0.65 5.07 11.86
N TYR A 167 0.82 6.23 11.25
CA TYR A 167 0.70 7.54 11.88
C TYR A 167 -0.32 8.39 11.15
N ASN A 168 -1.19 9.05 11.90
CA ASN A 168 -2.29 9.89 11.41
C ASN A 168 -3.24 9.20 10.40
N PHE A 169 -3.26 7.87 10.42
CA PHE A 169 -4.27 7.03 9.80
C PHE A 169 -5.08 6.38 10.93
N PRO A 170 -6.29 6.88 11.25
CA PRO A 170 -7.07 6.36 12.36
C PRO A 170 -7.67 4.98 12.06
N ASP A 171 -7.88 4.63 10.80
CA ASP A 171 -8.58 3.42 10.39
C ASP A 171 -7.61 2.35 9.87
N THR A 172 -8.08 1.10 9.90
CA THR A 172 -7.42 -0.04 9.24
C THR A 172 -8.46 -0.78 8.41
N VAL A 173 -8.26 -0.87 7.09
CA VAL A 173 -9.10 -1.71 6.23
C VAL A 173 -8.47 -3.09 6.12
N VAL A 174 -9.30 -4.13 6.27
CA VAL A 174 -8.90 -5.51 5.99
C VAL A 174 -9.76 -6.03 4.85
N TRP A 175 -9.09 -6.45 3.78
CA TRP A 175 -9.77 -6.90 2.58
C TRP A 175 -9.17 -8.19 2.01
N ASN A 176 -10.06 -9.09 1.61
CA ASN A 176 -9.77 -10.24 0.76
C ASN A 176 -11.05 -10.53 -0.04
N PRO A 177 -10.98 -10.58 -1.40
CA PRO A 177 -12.17 -10.73 -2.23
C PRO A 177 -12.81 -12.11 -2.11
N TRP A 178 -12.06 -13.11 -1.65
CA TRP A 178 -12.45 -14.51 -1.77
C TRP A 178 -12.74 -14.93 -3.21
N MET A 179 -13.22 -16.16 -3.39
CA MET A 179 -13.36 -16.79 -4.69
C MET A 179 -14.28 -16.03 -5.65
N ASP A 180 -15.49 -15.68 -5.23
CA ASP A 180 -16.48 -15.12 -6.15
C ASP A 180 -16.16 -13.68 -6.54
N LYS A 181 -15.72 -12.82 -5.60
CA LYS A 181 -15.30 -11.46 -5.95
C LYS A 181 -13.97 -11.40 -6.67
N ALA A 182 -13.06 -12.36 -6.49
CA ALA A 182 -11.81 -12.39 -7.25
C ALA A 182 -12.07 -12.47 -8.75
N ARG A 183 -13.04 -13.30 -9.18
CA ARG A 183 -13.45 -13.41 -10.60
C ARG A 183 -14.07 -12.14 -11.18
N GLU A 184 -14.58 -11.26 -10.33
CA GLU A 184 -15.13 -9.96 -10.73
C GLU A 184 -14.03 -8.87 -10.79
N CYS A 185 -12.88 -9.11 -10.15
CA CYS A 185 -11.76 -8.15 -10.09
C CYS A 185 -10.87 -8.28 -11.33
N GLN A 186 -10.91 -7.27 -12.21
CA GLN A 186 -10.08 -7.23 -13.42
C GLN A 186 -8.57 -7.14 -13.13
N ASP A 187 -8.19 -6.72 -11.92
CA ASP A 187 -6.80 -6.45 -11.54
C ASP A 187 -6.06 -7.69 -10.96
N PHE A 188 -6.71 -8.85 -10.83
CA PHE A 188 -6.15 -10.06 -10.21
C PHE A 188 -6.66 -11.35 -10.88
N GLY A 189 -5.86 -12.41 -10.85
CA GLY A 189 -6.29 -13.73 -11.34
C GLY A 189 -7.32 -14.39 -10.42
N ASP A 190 -8.25 -15.16 -11.01
CA ASP A 190 -9.37 -15.82 -10.32
C ASP A 190 -8.95 -16.60 -9.05
N ASP A 191 -7.77 -17.22 -9.08
CA ASP A 191 -7.27 -18.10 -8.01
C ASP A 191 -6.20 -17.46 -7.12
N GLU A 192 -5.99 -16.15 -7.23
CA GLU A 192 -4.91 -15.46 -6.49
C GLU A 192 -5.34 -14.97 -5.09
N TYR A 193 -6.65 -14.92 -4.81
CA TYR A 193 -7.18 -14.52 -3.49
C TYR A 193 -6.59 -15.29 -2.29
N PRO A 194 -6.24 -16.59 -2.36
CA PRO A 194 -5.68 -17.29 -1.21
C PRO A 194 -4.27 -16.80 -0.88
N ASN A 195 -3.56 -16.17 -1.83
CA ASN A 195 -2.17 -15.79 -1.68
C ASN A 195 -1.96 -14.31 -1.33
N MET A 196 -3.04 -13.61 -0.98
CA MET A 196 -3.00 -12.19 -0.64
C MET A 196 -3.89 -11.84 0.54
N ILE A 197 -3.53 -10.76 1.22
CA ILE A 197 -4.42 -10.05 2.13
C ILE A 197 -4.09 -8.57 2.05
N CYS A 198 -5.12 -7.74 2.04
CA CYS A 198 -4.96 -6.30 2.21
C CYS A 198 -5.13 -5.92 3.67
N VAL A 199 -4.14 -5.21 4.19
CA VAL A 199 -4.19 -4.56 5.51
C VAL A 199 -3.72 -3.13 5.30
N GLU A 200 -4.65 -2.20 5.34
CA GLU A 200 -4.50 -0.89 4.72
C GLU A 200 -4.63 0.19 5.79
N ALA A 201 -3.61 1.05 5.92
CA ALA A 201 -3.71 2.22 6.77
C ALA A 201 -4.51 3.31 6.05
N GLY A 202 -5.53 3.88 6.71
CA GLY A 202 -6.37 4.91 6.09
C GLY A 202 -7.04 5.88 7.04
N HIS A 203 -7.59 6.93 6.44
CA HIS A 203 -8.51 7.91 7.00
C HIS A 203 -9.75 7.92 6.11
N VAL A 204 -10.60 6.92 6.30
CA VAL A 204 -11.66 6.52 5.37
C VAL A 204 -13.03 6.39 6.02
N SER A 205 -13.08 6.14 7.33
CA SER A 205 -14.33 6.10 8.09
C SER A 205 -14.93 7.50 8.25
N THR A 206 -14.05 8.51 8.31
CA THR A 206 -14.37 9.93 8.24
C THR A 206 -13.40 10.61 7.27
N PRO A 207 -13.80 11.68 6.58
CA PRO A 207 -12.88 12.44 5.75
C PRO A 207 -12.01 13.39 6.58
N VAL A 208 -10.79 13.64 6.13
CA VAL A 208 -9.97 14.75 6.61
C VAL A 208 -10.55 16.06 6.06
N ILE A 209 -10.70 17.09 6.90
CA ILE A 209 -11.06 18.44 6.47
C ILE A 209 -9.79 19.30 6.49
N LEU A 210 -9.43 19.91 5.35
CA LEU A 210 -8.21 20.68 5.18
C LEU A 210 -8.51 22.13 4.82
N LEU A 211 -8.16 23.03 5.73
CA LEU A 211 -8.33 24.48 5.59
C LEU A 211 -7.37 25.08 4.55
N PRO A 212 -7.65 26.28 4.02
CA PRO A 212 -6.73 27.00 3.14
C PRO A 212 -5.33 27.16 3.75
N GLY A 213 -4.29 26.88 2.96
CA GLY A 213 -2.90 27.03 3.37
C GLY A 213 -2.39 26.00 4.39
N THR A 214 -3.18 24.98 4.75
CA THR A 214 -2.74 23.94 5.70
C THR A 214 -2.35 22.64 4.99
N ALA A 215 -1.63 21.79 5.73
CA ALA A 215 -1.18 20.49 5.26
C ALA A 215 -1.59 19.38 6.24
N PHE A 216 -1.81 18.20 5.68
CA PHE A 216 -2.02 16.95 6.39
C PHE A 216 -0.85 16.01 6.07
N GLU A 217 -0.32 15.32 7.07
CA GLU A 217 0.74 14.33 6.89
C GLU A 217 0.34 13.02 7.57
N ALA A 218 0.60 11.90 6.89
CA ALA A 218 0.41 10.56 7.43
C ALA A 218 1.54 9.65 6.97
N SER A 219 1.73 8.53 7.66
CA SER A 219 2.74 7.56 7.27
C SER A 219 2.35 6.12 7.60
N GLN A 220 2.99 5.20 6.88
CA GLN A 220 2.96 3.77 7.14
C GLN A 220 4.39 3.24 7.12
N ILE A 221 4.72 2.32 8.02
CA ILE A 221 5.96 1.56 8.02
C ILE A 221 5.61 0.09 7.96
N LEU A 222 6.20 -0.62 7.01
CA LEU A 222 6.12 -2.06 6.92
C LEU A 222 7.48 -2.63 7.28
N GLN A 223 7.54 -3.43 8.34
CA GLN A 223 8.76 -4.03 8.86
C GLN A 223 8.64 -5.55 8.89
N VAL A 224 9.58 -6.24 8.25
CA VAL A 224 9.64 -7.71 8.30
C VAL A 224 10.45 -8.14 9.52
N ASN A 225 9.79 -8.70 10.52
CA ASN A 225 10.44 -9.22 11.71
C ASN A 225 10.91 -10.67 11.48
N MET A 226 12.22 -10.88 11.48
CA MET A 226 12.82 -12.21 11.56
C MET A 226 12.93 -12.63 13.02
N PHE A 227 11.84 -13.02 13.66
CA PHE A 227 11.94 -13.81 14.89
C PHE A 227 11.96 -15.30 14.52
N HIS A 228 13.17 -15.82 14.30
CA HIS A 228 13.51 -17.20 14.62
C HIS A 228 14.86 -17.18 15.35
N PHE A 229 14.78 -17.18 16.67
CA PHE A 229 15.89 -17.44 17.57
C PHE A 229 16.06 -18.96 17.67
N TRP A 230 16.49 -19.63 16.60
CA TRP A 230 17.06 -21.00 16.67
C TRP A 230 18.09 -21.17 15.55
N GLU A 231 19.24 -21.68 15.96
CA GLU A 231 20.53 -21.91 15.29
C GLU A 231 20.55 -22.06 13.75
N TRP A 232 21.35 -21.22 13.09
CA TRP A 232 21.89 -21.53 11.77
C TRP A 232 23.16 -22.38 11.92
N ARG A 233 23.08 -23.68 11.59
CA ARG A 233 24.21 -24.39 11.00
C ARG A 233 23.77 -24.95 9.65
N ASN A 234 24.46 -24.47 8.62
CA ASN A 234 24.56 -25.03 7.27
C ASN A 234 23.25 -25.30 6.51
N CYS A 235 22.89 -24.41 5.59
CA CYS A 235 22.30 -24.84 4.32
C CYS A 235 22.82 -23.94 3.19
N ASP A 236 23.64 -24.54 2.34
CA ASP A 236 24.07 -24.03 1.04
C ASP A 236 22.85 -23.79 0.14
N ILE A 237 22.76 -22.60 -0.44
CA ILE A 237 21.76 -22.28 -1.46
C ILE A 237 22.43 -22.42 -2.83
N LYS A 238 22.06 -23.49 -3.55
CA LYS A 238 22.34 -23.64 -4.99
C LYS A 238 21.43 -22.69 -5.79
N ILE A 239 22.04 -21.95 -6.71
CA ILE A 239 21.38 -21.07 -7.68
C ILE A 239 21.15 -21.87 -8.97
N LEU A 240 19.93 -21.87 -9.48
CA LEU A 240 19.62 -22.29 -10.85
C LEU A 240 19.58 -21.06 -11.75
N SER A 241 20.42 -21.09 -12.78
CA SER A 241 20.63 -20.09 -13.83
C SER A 241 19.69 -20.34 -15.01
N GLU A 242 19.18 -19.28 -15.64
CA GLU A 242 19.16 -19.03 -17.10
C GLU A 242 18.13 -17.94 -17.48
N LEU A 243 18.60 -16.83 -18.08
CA LEU A 243 18.15 -16.23 -19.36
C LEU A 243 18.61 -14.76 -19.50
N SER A 244 18.90 -14.39 -20.75
CA SER A 244 19.77 -13.31 -21.23
C SER A 244 19.13 -11.93 -21.41
N VAL A 245 19.98 -10.90 -21.39
CA VAL A 245 19.72 -9.46 -21.56
C VAL A 245 19.51 -9.06 -23.03
N ASN A 246 18.62 -8.10 -23.29
CA ASN A 246 18.75 -7.15 -24.40
C ASN A 246 18.36 -5.72 -23.95
N GLU A 247 19.10 -4.74 -24.48
CA GLU A 247 19.09 -3.31 -24.16
C GLU A 247 17.75 -2.61 -24.43
N PHE A 248 17.44 -1.56 -23.65
CA PHE A 248 16.58 -0.46 -24.09
C PHE A 248 17.14 0.89 -23.63
N VAL A 249 17.77 1.58 -24.58
CA VAL A 249 17.87 3.04 -24.63
C VAL A 249 16.59 3.53 -25.31
N GLY A 250 15.79 4.35 -24.63
CA GLY A 250 14.61 4.96 -25.24
C GLY A 250 13.54 5.30 -24.20
N THR A 251 13.14 6.57 -24.19
CA THR A 251 11.94 7.16 -23.58
C THR A 251 10.86 6.19 -23.05
N TYR A 252 10.67 6.12 -21.71
CA TYR A 252 9.46 5.51 -21.13
C TYR A 252 8.77 6.44 -20.13
N SER A 253 7.57 6.81 -20.54
CA SER A 253 6.53 7.49 -19.77
C SER A 253 5.63 6.44 -19.14
N VAL A 254 5.18 6.68 -17.89
CA VAL A 254 4.42 5.79 -16.99
C VAL A 254 5.33 5.01 -16.03
N VAL A 255 5.43 5.47 -14.77
CA VAL A 255 6.00 4.68 -13.67
C VAL A 255 4.82 4.18 -12.85
N ASN A 256 4.49 2.89 -12.98
CA ASN A 256 3.59 2.23 -12.04
C ASN A 256 4.31 2.12 -10.69
N LEU A 257 3.67 2.51 -9.59
CA LEU A 257 4.25 2.42 -8.24
C LEU A 257 4.65 0.98 -7.89
N SER A 258 3.99 -0.02 -8.48
CA SER A 258 4.37 -1.45 -8.40
C SER A 258 5.74 -1.73 -9.02
N LEU A 259 5.99 -1.21 -10.23
CA LEU A 259 7.23 -1.35 -10.98
C LEU A 259 8.38 -0.65 -10.26
N LEU A 260 8.10 0.47 -9.58
CA LEU A 260 9.11 1.19 -8.82
C LEU A 260 9.53 0.47 -7.55
N VAL A 261 8.63 -0.14 -6.78
CA VAL A 261 9.04 -0.95 -5.62
C VAL A 261 9.95 -2.09 -6.07
N HIS A 262 9.64 -2.72 -7.20
CA HIS A 262 10.51 -3.71 -7.82
C HIS A 262 11.83 -3.10 -8.31
N TYR A 263 11.83 -1.89 -8.89
CA TYR A 263 13.04 -1.18 -9.31
C TYR A 263 13.92 -0.73 -8.13
N LEU A 264 13.34 -0.29 -7.02
CA LEU A 264 14.04 0.05 -5.78
C LEU A 264 14.63 -1.20 -5.13
N GLN A 265 13.89 -2.30 -5.13
CA GLN A 265 14.42 -3.62 -4.73
C GLN A 265 15.54 -4.06 -5.67
N TYR A 266 15.38 -3.86 -6.98
CA TYR A 266 16.38 -4.18 -7.99
C TYR A 266 17.68 -3.39 -7.79
N LEU A 267 17.63 -2.07 -7.62
CA LEU A 267 18.80 -1.25 -7.32
C LEU A 267 19.50 -1.69 -6.02
N ASN A 268 18.73 -2.11 -5.01
CA ASN A 268 19.29 -2.61 -3.76
C ASN A 268 19.96 -3.99 -3.95
N VAL A 269 19.36 -4.88 -4.75
CA VAL A 269 19.91 -6.21 -5.09
C VAL A 269 21.14 -6.11 -6.00
N VAL A 270 21.10 -5.27 -7.04
CA VAL A 270 22.23 -5.01 -7.95
C VAL A 270 23.42 -4.41 -7.22
N SER A 271 23.18 -3.61 -6.17
CA SER A 271 24.26 -3.10 -5.32
C SER A 271 24.94 -4.17 -4.44
N LYS A 272 24.32 -5.35 -4.28
CA LYS A 272 24.91 -6.49 -3.56
C LYS A 272 25.46 -7.58 -4.49
N TRP A 273 24.89 -7.79 -5.69
CA TRP A 273 25.34 -8.79 -6.69
C TRP A 273 24.94 -8.37 -8.11
N GLY A 274 25.84 -8.53 -9.10
CA GLY A 274 25.69 -8.02 -10.47
C GLY A 274 24.43 -8.44 -11.24
N THR A 275 24.03 -7.56 -12.17
CA THR A 275 22.99 -7.61 -13.23
C THR A 275 22.17 -8.89 -13.43
N PHE A 276 20.83 -8.81 -13.30
CA PHE A 276 19.84 -9.74 -13.88
C PHE A 276 18.50 -9.04 -14.23
N GLY A 277 17.97 -9.18 -15.45
CA GLY A 277 16.72 -8.54 -15.90
C GLY A 277 15.45 -9.38 -15.65
N VAL A 278 14.25 -8.78 -15.76
CA VAL A 278 12.95 -9.48 -15.71
C VAL A 278 11.99 -8.91 -16.76
N VAL A 279 11.27 -9.82 -17.40
CA VAL A 279 10.20 -9.67 -18.43
C VAL A 279 8.88 -9.21 -17.77
N LEU A 280 8.13 -8.34 -18.46
CA LEU A 280 6.74 -7.99 -18.12
C LEU A 280 5.82 -8.68 -19.14
N ASP A 281 4.93 -9.55 -18.68
CA ASP A 281 3.71 -9.90 -19.44
C ASP A 281 2.60 -8.92 -19.03
N LEU A 282 1.89 -8.44 -20.06
CA LEU A 282 0.84 -7.42 -20.05
C LEU A 282 -0.46 -7.86 -19.38
#